data_AF-A0A1H0UGG2-F1
#
_entry.id   AF-A0A1H0UGG2-F1
#
_cell.length_a   1.000
_cell.length_b   1.000
_cell.length_c   1.000
_cell.angle_alpha   90.00
_cell.angle_beta   90.00
_cell.angle_gamma   90.00
#
_symmetry.space_group_name_H-M   'P 1'
#
loop_
_entity.id
_entity.type
_entity.pdbx_description
1 polymer ?
#
loop_
_entity_poly.entity_id
_entity_poly.type
_entity_poly.pdbx_seq_one_letter_code
_entity_poly.pdbx_strand_id
1 'polypeptide(L)'
;MKAEDLTPTQLWRKHRLRQVMLFVTIPGVLLGTASMTAAYSAGWMTPAPPKPACTPVVVPAPARGSFTVNVMNATGRNGVAGQVAAGLGKRKFEIRGISNAPESWYVTQPAVVHHGPAGLDQALLTASQIPGAKLFADSRKGTSVDVVVGLAYTGMVALPPRLKPIPSEVHVNVYNTTYRTGLAQSVADEVTSRGFKVEDVANDPLRTMTAGTAVIRYGEQGDLAAALLAGHVPGAQLVKDTRPDASVDLVIGNAFSALTPTAEVPPLPARPKQPTPTVARPCT
;
A
#
# COMPACT_ATOMS: atom_id res chain seq x y z
N MET A 1 -25.74 69.80 -25.13
CA MET A 1 -26.16 70.83 -26.10
C MET A 1 -27.16 70.20 -27.07
N LYS A 2 -28.39 70.73 -27.13
CA LYS A 2 -29.39 70.29 -28.12
C LYS A 2 -28.92 70.74 -29.52
N ALA A 3 -29.31 70.02 -30.57
CA ALA A 3 -28.80 70.24 -31.93
C ALA A 3 -29.23 71.60 -32.55
N GLU A 4 -30.13 72.32 -31.89
CA GLU A 4 -30.81 73.52 -32.40
C GLU A 4 -29.97 74.81 -32.30
N ASP A 5 -28.85 74.83 -31.54
CA ASP A 5 -28.04 76.04 -31.31
C ASP A 5 -26.69 76.08 -32.06
N LEU A 6 -26.51 75.26 -33.11
CA LEU A 6 -25.23 75.18 -33.84
C LEU A 6 -25.23 76.05 -35.11
N THR A 7 -24.17 76.84 -35.31
CA THR A 7 -24.00 77.65 -36.53
C THR A 7 -23.83 76.78 -37.79
N PRO A 8 -24.20 77.27 -39.00
CA PRO A 8 -24.13 76.48 -40.24
C PRO A 8 -22.76 75.85 -40.52
N THR A 9 -21.68 76.55 -40.16
CA THR A 9 -20.30 76.07 -40.33
C THR A 9 -19.91 75.00 -39.30
N GLN A 10 -20.45 75.07 -38.07
CA GLN A 10 -20.28 74.04 -37.06
C GLN A 10 -21.08 72.76 -37.40
N LEU A 11 -22.29 72.90 -37.93
CA LEU A 11 -23.07 71.77 -38.48
C LEU A 11 -22.32 71.11 -39.63
N TRP A 12 -21.78 71.87 -40.58
CA TRP A 12 -21.00 71.34 -41.69
C TRP A 12 -19.74 70.59 -41.23
N ARG A 13 -18.97 71.15 -40.28
CA ARG A 13 -17.81 70.45 -39.69
C ARG A 13 -18.21 69.16 -38.97
N LYS A 14 -19.34 69.15 -38.24
CA LYS A 14 -19.85 67.97 -37.55
C LYS A 14 -20.32 66.88 -38.53
N HIS A 15 -20.96 67.26 -39.63
CA HIS A 15 -21.34 66.34 -40.70
C HIS A 15 -20.12 65.74 -41.40
N ARG A 16 -19.12 66.58 -41.72
CA ARG A 16 -17.86 66.13 -42.34
C ARG A 16 -17.06 65.20 -41.41
N LEU A 17 -16.97 65.52 -40.12
CA LEU A 17 -16.33 64.65 -39.12
C LEU A 17 -17.08 63.32 -38.98
N ARG A 18 -18.42 63.34 -38.94
CA ARG A 18 -19.24 62.11 -38.93
C ARG A 18 -19.04 61.27 -40.18
N GLN A 19 -18.99 61.90 -41.36
CA GLN A 19 -18.75 61.21 -42.63
C GLN A 19 -17.35 60.61 -42.69
N VAL A 20 -16.31 61.33 -42.29
CA VAL A 20 -14.93 60.81 -42.22
C VAL A 20 -14.85 59.68 -41.20
N MET A 21 -15.48 59.84 -40.04
CA MET A 21 -15.50 58.79 -39.01
C MET A 21 -16.20 57.52 -39.53
N LEU A 22 -17.34 57.64 -40.22
CA LEU A 22 -18.03 56.52 -40.87
C LEU A 22 -17.18 55.87 -41.98
N PHE A 23 -16.50 56.68 -42.80
CA PHE A 23 -15.62 56.19 -43.87
C PHE A 23 -14.39 55.43 -43.36
N VAL A 24 -13.93 55.71 -42.13
CA VAL A 24 -12.80 55.00 -41.52
C VAL A 24 -13.27 53.80 -40.71
N THR A 25 -14.35 53.92 -39.94
CA THR A 25 -14.80 52.85 -39.04
C THR A 25 -15.49 51.72 -39.78
N ILE A 26 -16.29 51.98 -40.82
CA ILE A 26 -17.02 50.93 -41.53
C ILE A 26 -16.05 49.96 -42.23
N PRO A 27 -15.05 50.40 -43.02
CA PRO A 27 -14.07 49.49 -43.61
C PRO A 27 -13.21 48.81 -42.55
N GLY A 28 -12.86 49.51 -41.46
CA GLY A 28 -12.09 48.93 -40.36
C GLY A 28 -12.83 47.78 -39.66
N VAL A 29 -14.13 47.94 -39.40
CA VAL A 29 -14.97 46.89 -38.83
C VAL A 29 -15.14 45.72 -39.80
N LEU A 30 -15.36 45.97 -41.10
CA LEU A 30 -15.48 44.92 -42.11
C LEU A 30 -14.18 44.12 -42.29
N LEU A 31 -13.02 44.78 -42.31
CA LEU A 31 -11.73 44.11 -42.35
C LEU A 31 -11.47 43.31 -41.05
N GLY A 32 -11.85 43.86 -39.90
CA GLY A 32 -11.76 43.17 -38.62
C GLY A 32 -12.62 41.91 -38.55
N THR A 33 -13.89 41.97 -39.00
CA THR A 33 -14.78 40.81 -38.97
C THR A 33 -14.40 39.77 -40.02
N ALA A 34 -13.99 40.20 -41.23
CA ALA A 34 -13.52 39.28 -42.28
C ALA A 34 -12.26 38.52 -41.85
N SER A 35 -11.30 39.21 -41.22
CA SER A 35 -10.06 38.57 -40.72
C SER A 35 -10.31 37.62 -39.56
N MET A 36 -11.19 37.97 -38.62
CA MET A 36 -11.61 37.06 -37.54
C MET A 36 -12.33 35.82 -38.08
N THR A 37 -13.21 36.00 -39.07
CA THR A 37 -13.93 34.89 -39.70
C THR A 37 -12.98 33.97 -40.45
N ALA A 38 -12.00 34.53 -41.18
CA ALA A 38 -10.95 33.76 -41.86
C ALA A 38 -10.04 33.01 -40.89
N ALA A 39 -9.67 33.60 -39.75
CA ALA A 39 -8.85 32.95 -38.74
C ALA A 39 -9.61 31.82 -38.01
N TYR A 40 -10.92 31.99 -37.79
CA TYR A 40 -11.77 30.94 -37.23
C TYR A 40 -11.99 29.79 -38.23
N SER A 41 -12.29 30.10 -39.50
CA SER A 41 -12.50 29.07 -40.54
C SER A 41 -11.23 28.33 -40.92
N ALA A 42 -10.06 28.98 -40.85
CA ALA A 42 -8.75 28.35 -41.03
C ALA A 42 -8.27 27.55 -39.81
N GLY A 43 -9.03 27.51 -38.71
CA GLY A 43 -8.68 26.77 -37.51
C GLY A 43 -7.54 27.37 -36.69
N TRP A 44 -7.13 28.62 -36.95
CA TRP A 44 -6.07 29.30 -36.21
C TRP A 44 -6.51 29.79 -34.82
N MET A 45 -7.83 29.88 -34.61
CA MET A 45 -8.45 30.25 -33.33
C MET A 45 -9.17 29.08 -32.64
N THR A 46 -9.19 27.90 -33.27
CA THR A 46 -9.71 26.69 -32.62
C THR A 46 -8.65 26.15 -31.67
N PRO A 47 -8.95 26.00 -30.37
CA PRO A 47 -8.05 25.31 -29.45
C PRO A 47 -7.73 23.93 -30.03
N ALA A 48 -6.46 23.54 -29.96
CA ALA A 48 -6.06 22.19 -30.36
C ALA A 48 -6.97 21.17 -29.62
N PRO A 49 -7.45 20.12 -30.30
CA PRO A 49 -8.26 19.10 -29.65
C PRO A 49 -7.51 18.59 -28.41
N PRO A 50 -8.18 18.41 -27.27
CA PRO A 50 -7.53 17.93 -26.07
C PRO A 50 -6.86 16.60 -26.39
N LYS A 51 -5.56 16.48 -26.08
CA LYS A 51 -4.82 15.24 -26.27
C LYS A 51 -5.59 14.11 -25.56
N PRO A 52 -5.83 12.95 -26.20
CA PRO A 52 -6.60 11.88 -25.60
C PRO A 52 -6.02 11.52 -24.24
N ALA A 53 -6.86 11.58 -23.20
CA ALA A 53 -6.48 11.28 -21.84
C ALA A 53 -6.17 9.78 -21.76
N CYS A 54 -4.90 9.44 -21.57
CA CYS A 54 -4.53 8.04 -21.50
C CYS A 54 -4.87 7.45 -20.13
N THR A 55 -5.73 6.44 -20.12
CA THR A 55 -6.11 5.71 -18.91
C THR A 55 -5.17 4.53 -18.70
N PRO A 56 -4.50 4.42 -17.55
CA PRO A 56 -3.61 3.29 -17.29
C PRO A 56 -4.39 1.98 -17.22
N VAL A 57 -3.78 0.89 -17.69
CA VAL A 57 -4.40 -0.43 -17.68
C VAL A 57 -4.15 -1.08 -16.33
N VAL A 58 -5.21 -1.32 -15.57
CA VAL A 58 -5.14 -1.99 -14.26
C VAL A 58 -5.16 -3.50 -14.46
N VAL A 59 -4.14 -4.19 -13.98
CA VAL A 59 -4.02 -5.65 -14.05
C VAL A 59 -3.81 -6.24 -12.65
N PRO A 60 -4.15 -7.52 -12.41
CA PRO A 60 -3.80 -8.20 -11.17
C PRO A 60 -2.29 -8.13 -10.92
N ALA A 61 -1.91 -7.81 -9.69
CA ALA A 61 -0.50 -7.77 -9.31
C ALA A 61 0.06 -9.21 -9.23
N PRO A 62 1.34 -9.41 -9.60
CA PRO A 62 1.99 -10.70 -9.42
C PRO A 62 2.09 -11.05 -7.93
N ALA A 63 2.18 -12.35 -7.62
CA ALA A 63 2.45 -12.79 -6.26
C ALA A 63 3.84 -12.29 -5.84
N ARG A 64 3.95 -11.68 -4.66
CA ARG A 64 5.21 -11.04 -4.20
C ARG A 64 6.39 -12.02 -4.12
N GLY A 65 6.11 -13.28 -3.80
CA GLY A 65 7.11 -14.35 -3.74
C GLY A 65 7.27 -15.16 -5.04
N SER A 66 6.69 -14.73 -6.16
CA SER A 66 6.85 -15.44 -7.45
C SER A 66 8.01 -14.91 -8.30
N PHE A 67 8.78 -13.95 -7.79
CA PHE A 67 9.91 -13.36 -8.48
C PHE A 67 10.92 -12.84 -7.46
N THR A 68 12.18 -12.76 -7.89
CA THR A 68 13.28 -12.34 -7.05
C THR A 68 13.54 -10.84 -7.15
N VAL A 69 13.91 -10.25 -6.01
CA VAL A 69 14.31 -8.85 -5.89
C VAL A 69 15.75 -8.78 -5.40
N ASN A 70 16.60 -8.03 -6.10
CA ASN A 70 17.89 -7.60 -5.57
C ASN A 70 17.76 -6.17 -5.04
N VAL A 71 18.44 -5.85 -3.95
CA VAL A 71 18.41 -4.52 -3.35
C VAL A 71 19.82 -3.94 -3.33
N MET A 72 20.01 -2.83 -4.02
CA MET A 72 21.30 -2.16 -4.18
C MET A 72 21.28 -0.80 -3.49
N ASN A 73 22.37 -0.46 -2.81
CA ASN A 73 22.53 0.82 -2.14
C ASN A 73 23.30 1.83 -3.01
N ALA A 74 22.65 2.93 -3.41
CA ALA A 74 23.26 4.08 -4.06
C ALA A 74 23.17 5.36 -3.18
N THR A 75 22.93 5.20 -1.88
CA THR A 75 22.71 6.34 -0.96
C THR A 75 23.98 6.89 -0.32
N GLY A 76 25.09 6.14 -0.37
CA GLY A 76 26.31 6.42 0.41
C GLY A 76 26.18 6.16 1.92
N ARG A 77 25.01 5.76 2.42
CA ARG A 77 24.76 5.47 3.84
C ARG A 77 24.81 3.97 4.12
N ASN A 78 25.48 3.58 5.19
CA ASN A 78 25.60 2.17 5.57
C ASN A 78 24.25 1.56 5.96
N GLY A 79 24.02 0.31 5.56
CA GLY A 79 22.88 -0.51 6.00
C GLY A 79 21.53 -0.23 5.32
N VAL A 80 21.41 0.78 4.45
CA VAL A 80 20.13 1.16 3.83
C VAL A 80 19.53 0.01 3.00
N ALA A 81 20.30 -0.63 2.12
CA ALA A 81 19.80 -1.75 1.32
C ALA A 81 19.34 -2.93 2.20
N GLY A 82 20.01 -3.19 3.32
CA GLY A 82 19.60 -4.21 4.29
C GLY A 82 18.25 -3.89 4.95
N GLN A 83 18.01 -2.62 5.30
CA GLN A 83 16.72 -2.17 5.85
C GLN A 83 15.59 -2.30 4.83
N VAL A 84 15.83 -1.90 3.57
CA VAL A 84 14.85 -2.05 2.49
C VAL A 84 14.55 -3.53 2.22
N ALA A 85 15.59 -4.36 2.11
CA ALA A 85 15.45 -5.80 1.94
C ALA A 85 14.65 -6.45 3.07
N ALA A 86 14.93 -6.11 4.33
CA ALA A 86 14.18 -6.62 5.47
C ALA A 86 12.70 -6.22 5.41
N GLY A 87 12.38 -4.98 5.03
CA GLY A 87 11.00 -4.55 4.91
C GLY A 87 10.26 -5.15 3.70
N LEU A 88 10.94 -5.39 2.59
CA LEU A 88 10.38 -6.15 1.46
C LEU A 88 10.16 -7.63 1.83
N GLY A 89 11.09 -8.24 2.57
CA GLY A 89 10.94 -9.59 3.11
C GLY A 89 9.73 -9.72 4.05
N LYS A 90 9.53 -8.75 4.96
CA LYS A 90 8.31 -8.67 5.79
C LYS A 90 7.02 -8.58 4.97
N ARG A 91 7.10 -8.05 3.75
CA ARG A 91 6.00 -7.97 2.77
C ARG A 91 5.88 -9.22 1.89
N LYS A 92 6.66 -10.27 2.15
CA LYS A 92 6.68 -11.54 1.42
C LYS A 92 7.24 -11.44 -0.01
N PHE A 93 8.10 -10.46 -0.26
CA PHE A 93 8.94 -10.47 -1.47
C PHE A 93 10.11 -11.43 -1.27
N GLU A 94 10.51 -12.12 -2.34
CA GLU A 94 11.67 -13.02 -2.34
C GLU A 94 12.95 -12.21 -2.60
N ILE A 95 13.76 -11.99 -1.56
CA ILE A 95 15.03 -11.25 -1.69
C ILE A 95 16.15 -12.21 -2.09
N ARG A 96 16.77 -11.95 -3.23
CA ARG A 96 17.89 -12.75 -3.74
C ARG A 96 19.26 -12.19 -3.34
N GLY A 97 19.41 -10.87 -3.33
CA GLY A 97 20.71 -10.24 -3.12
C GLY A 97 20.60 -8.85 -2.49
N ILE A 98 21.60 -8.52 -1.66
CA ILE A 98 21.77 -7.21 -1.03
C ILE A 98 23.20 -6.76 -1.34
N SER A 99 23.38 -5.62 -2.00
CA SER A 99 24.69 -5.12 -2.41
C SER A 99 24.74 -3.59 -2.46
N ASN A 100 25.90 -3.03 -2.82
CA ASN A 100 26.01 -1.64 -3.24
C ASN A 100 25.76 -1.54 -4.75
N ALA A 101 25.21 -0.41 -5.18
CA ALA A 101 25.11 -0.09 -6.60
C ALA A 101 26.52 0.20 -7.16
N PRO A 102 26.75 0.01 -8.48
CA PRO A 102 27.97 0.46 -9.14
C PRO A 102 28.26 1.94 -8.87
N GLU A 103 29.53 2.32 -8.72
CA GLU A 103 29.90 3.71 -8.40
C GLU A 103 29.48 4.73 -9.45
N SER A 104 29.28 4.30 -10.70
CA SER A 104 28.79 5.15 -11.79
C SER A 104 27.29 5.47 -11.69
N TRP A 105 26.54 4.79 -10.81
CA TRP A 105 25.10 4.95 -10.71
C TRP A 105 24.74 6.02 -9.68
N TYR A 106 24.46 7.22 -10.18
CA TYR A 106 24.00 8.33 -9.36
C TYR A 106 22.47 8.44 -9.37
N VAL A 107 21.82 7.91 -8.33
CA VAL A 107 20.35 7.88 -8.21
C VAL A 107 19.88 8.96 -7.25
N THR A 108 19.30 10.04 -7.78
CA THR A 108 18.76 11.15 -6.97
C THR A 108 17.37 10.87 -6.43
N GLN A 109 16.63 9.96 -7.08
CA GLN A 109 15.29 9.53 -6.66
C GLN A 109 15.35 8.68 -5.38
N PRO A 110 14.23 8.52 -4.65
CA PRO A 110 14.18 7.63 -3.48
C PRO A 110 14.57 6.19 -3.81
N ALA A 111 14.13 5.68 -4.95
CA ALA A 111 14.60 4.44 -5.53
C ALA A 111 14.35 4.41 -7.04
N VAL A 112 15.12 3.61 -7.76
CA VAL A 112 14.87 3.25 -9.16
C VAL A 112 14.80 1.73 -9.23
N VAL A 113 13.69 1.20 -9.77
CA VAL A 113 13.46 -0.23 -9.94
C VAL A 113 13.77 -0.60 -11.38
N HIS A 114 14.88 -1.31 -11.58
CA HIS A 114 15.30 -1.79 -12.88
C HIS A 114 14.56 -3.08 -13.23
N HIS A 115 14.09 -3.19 -14.47
CA HIS A 115 13.34 -4.35 -14.92
C HIS A 115 13.48 -4.58 -16.42
N GLY A 116 13.31 -5.84 -16.82
CA GLY A 116 13.19 -6.21 -18.23
C GLY A 116 11.75 -6.06 -18.72
N PRO A 117 11.50 -6.29 -20.02
CA PRO A 117 10.15 -6.18 -20.59
C PRO A 117 9.13 -7.11 -19.90
N ALA A 118 9.53 -8.32 -19.52
CA ALA A 118 8.65 -9.28 -18.83
C ALA A 118 8.46 -8.98 -17.33
N GLY A 119 9.28 -8.08 -16.76
CA GLY A 119 9.30 -7.74 -15.34
C GLY A 119 8.52 -6.47 -14.98
N LEU A 120 7.78 -5.87 -15.91
CA LEU A 120 7.12 -4.58 -15.70
C LEU A 120 6.15 -4.59 -14.50
N ASP A 121 5.32 -5.62 -14.38
CA ASP A 121 4.33 -5.70 -13.30
C ASP A 121 4.99 -5.89 -11.93
N GLN A 122 6.06 -6.68 -11.90
CA GLN A 122 6.90 -6.93 -10.73
C GLN A 122 7.58 -5.63 -10.29
N ALA A 123 8.05 -4.84 -11.26
CA ALA A 123 8.68 -3.56 -11.02
C ALA A 123 7.68 -2.54 -10.48
N LEU A 124 6.48 -2.45 -11.08
CA LEU A 124 5.38 -1.60 -10.59
C LEU A 124 4.98 -1.97 -9.17
N LEU A 125 4.82 -3.27 -8.88
CA LEU A 125 4.49 -3.76 -7.55
C LEU A 125 5.58 -3.42 -6.53
N THR A 126 6.85 -3.61 -6.89
CA THR A 126 8.00 -3.33 -6.02
C THR A 126 8.17 -1.82 -5.79
N ALA A 127 8.06 -1.01 -6.85
CA ALA A 127 8.15 0.44 -6.78
C ALA A 127 7.05 1.05 -5.90
N SER A 128 5.83 0.49 -5.91
CA SER A 128 4.74 0.96 -5.05
C SER A 128 5.04 0.83 -3.54
N GLN A 129 6.06 0.05 -3.15
CA GLN A 129 6.48 -0.07 -1.74
C GLN A 129 7.36 1.10 -1.27
N ILE A 130 7.94 1.86 -2.19
CA ILE A 130 8.86 2.97 -1.89
C ILE A 130 8.28 4.26 -2.50
N PRO A 131 7.76 5.19 -1.67
CA PRO A 131 7.22 6.46 -2.16
C PRO A 131 8.22 7.21 -3.04
N GLY A 132 7.78 7.63 -4.22
CA GLY A 132 8.60 8.36 -5.18
C GLY A 132 9.55 7.50 -6.01
N ALA A 133 9.52 6.17 -5.88
CA ALA A 133 10.31 5.28 -6.73
C ALA A 133 9.95 5.44 -8.21
N LYS A 134 10.96 5.28 -9.07
CA LYS A 134 10.82 5.31 -10.53
C LYS A 134 11.16 3.95 -11.12
N LEU A 135 10.71 3.71 -12.34
CA LEU A 135 11.06 2.51 -13.10
C LEU A 135 12.17 2.84 -14.08
N PHE A 136 13.04 1.86 -14.31
CA PHE A 136 14.04 1.91 -15.37
C PHE A 136 13.96 0.61 -16.17
N ALA A 137 13.57 0.73 -17.43
CA ALA A 137 13.51 -0.42 -18.34
C ALA A 137 14.91 -0.73 -18.86
N ASP A 138 15.36 -1.96 -18.71
CA ASP A 138 16.59 -2.47 -19.29
C ASP A 138 16.33 -3.70 -20.17
N SER A 139 17.42 -4.28 -20.68
CA SER A 139 17.38 -5.39 -21.64
C SER A 139 17.40 -6.79 -20.98
N ARG A 140 17.29 -6.89 -19.64
CA ARG A 140 17.32 -8.17 -18.95
C ARG A 140 16.17 -9.09 -19.39
N LYS A 141 16.38 -10.39 -19.23
CA LYS A 141 15.34 -11.41 -19.44
C LYS A 141 14.74 -11.84 -18.09
N GLY A 142 13.52 -12.34 -18.13
CA GLY A 142 12.81 -12.79 -16.94
C GLY A 142 12.10 -11.67 -16.17
N THR A 143 11.64 -12.02 -14.97
CA THR A 143 10.77 -11.20 -14.12
C THR A 143 11.47 -10.62 -12.90
N SER A 144 12.77 -10.86 -12.74
CA SER A 144 13.55 -10.31 -11.63
C SER A 144 13.72 -8.80 -11.75
N VAL A 145 13.78 -8.15 -10.59
CA VAL A 145 13.90 -6.69 -10.50
C VAL A 145 15.04 -6.30 -9.56
N ASP A 146 15.71 -5.20 -9.87
CA ASP A 146 16.72 -4.62 -8.98
C ASP A 146 16.21 -3.30 -8.43
N VAL A 147 16.14 -3.19 -7.12
CA VAL A 147 15.78 -1.95 -6.42
C VAL A 147 17.07 -1.22 -6.08
N VAL A 148 17.36 -0.16 -6.81
CA VAL A 148 18.47 0.73 -6.52
C VAL A 148 17.98 1.86 -5.63
N VAL A 149 18.35 1.83 -4.35
CA VAL A 149 17.93 2.83 -3.36
C VAL A 149 18.80 4.06 -3.48
N GLY A 150 18.20 5.22 -3.73
CA GLY A 150 18.91 6.45 -4.04
C GLY A 150 18.90 7.49 -2.93
N LEU A 151 19.53 8.64 -3.19
CA LEU A 151 19.85 9.67 -2.20
C LEU A 151 18.63 10.26 -1.49
N ALA A 152 17.49 10.36 -2.18
CA ALA A 152 16.25 10.86 -1.60
C ALA A 152 15.44 9.81 -0.82
N TYR A 153 16.02 8.65 -0.50
CA TYR A 153 15.31 7.60 0.24
C TYR A 153 15.01 8.02 1.68
N THR A 154 13.72 8.06 2.02
CA THR A 154 13.25 8.41 3.37
C THR A 154 12.57 7.23 4.09
N GLY A 155 12.07 6.24 3.35
CA GLY A 155 11.41 5.08 3.94
C GLY A 155 10.56 4.30 2.93
N MET A 156 9.97 3.21 3.40
CA MET A 156 8.93 2.46 2.69
C MET A 156 7.54 2.89 3.16
N VAL A 157 6.51 2.54 2.38
CA VAL A 157 5.11 2.59 2.84
C VAL A 157 4.96 1.82 4.16
N ALA A 158 3.98 2.15 5.00
CA ALA A 158 3.71 1.37 6.20
C ALA A 158 3.37 -0.10 5.85
N LEU A 159 3.66 -1.04 6.75
CA LEU A 159 3.18 -2.41 6.55
C LEU A 159 1.65 -2.40 6.59
N PRO A 160 0.97 -3.09 5.67
CA PRO A 160 -0.46 -3.26 5.80
C PRO A 160 -0.76 -3.94 7.15
N PRO A 161 -1.81 -3.52 7.87
CA PRO A 161 -2.17 -4.14 9.13
C PRO A 161 -2.45 -5.62 8.91
N ARG A 162 -1.90 -6.47 9.78
CA ARG A 162 -2.22 -7.90 9.77
C ARG A 162 -3.69 -8.07 10.13
N LEU A 163 -4.38 -8.96 9.42
CA LEU A 163 -5.75 -9.29 9.75
C LEU A 163 -5.76 -10.00 11.10
N LYS A 164 -6.76 -9.67 11.92
CA LYS A 164 -7.02 -10.42 13.14
C LYS A 164 -7.40 -11.86 12.74
N PRO A 165 -6.77 -12.88 13.32
CA PRO A 165 -7.14 -14.25 13.02
C PRO A 165 -8.56 -14.52 13.54
N ILE A 166 -9.16 -15.55 12.97
CA ILE A 166 -10.37 -16.16 13.53
C ILE A 166 -9.93 -17.46 14.24
N PRO A 167 -10.68 -17.96 15.23
CA PRO A 167 -10.34 -19.19 15.95
C PRO A 167 -9.89 -20.35 15.06
N SER A 168 -10.55 -20.58 13.93
CA SER A 168 -10.22 -21.67 13.00
C SER A 168 -8.87 -21.54 12.25
N GLU A 169 -8.17 -20.43 12.41
CA GLU A 169 -6.81 -20.20 11.93
C GLU A 169 -5.76 -20.24 13.04
N VAL A 170 -6.19 -20.34 14.29
CA VAL A 170 -5.29 -20.35 15.44
C VAL A 170 -4.99 -21.79 15.85
N HIS A 171 -3.71 -22.12 15.79
CA HIS A 171 -3.15 -23.41 16.18
C HIS A 171 -2.66 -23.32 17.63
N VAL A 172 -3.23 -24.15 18.50
CA VAL A 172 -3.03 -24.11 19.95
C VAL A 172 -2.46 -25.43 20.45
N ASN A 173 -1.39 -25.37 21.23
CA ASN A 173 -0.97 -26.48 22.08
C ASN A 173 -1.50 -26.25 23.48
N VAL A 174 -2.06 -27.26 24.14
CA VAL A 174 -2.61 -27.14 25.50
C VAL A 174 -1.76 -27.93 26.47
N TYR A 175 -1.13 -27.22 27.40
CA TYR A 175 -0.19 -27.79 28.35
C TYR A 175 -0.67 -27.68 29.80
N ASN A 176 -0.58 -28.79 30.54
CA ASN A 176 -0.87 -28.83 31.96
C ASN A 176 0.41 -28.60 32.79
N THR A 177 0.36 -27.67 33.75
CA THR A 177 1.40 -27.52 34.80
C THR A 177 0.88 -27.84 36.20
N THR A 178 -0.34 -28.35 36.30
CA THR A 178 -1.04 -28.63 37.56
C THR A 178 -0.99 -30.11 37.92
N TYR A 179 -1.39 -30.44 39.14
CA TYR A 179 -1.60 -31.82 39.59
C TYR A 179 -2.95 -32.41 39.17
N ARG A 180 -3.78 -31.67 38.44
CA ARG A 180 -5.12 -32.12 38.04
C ARG A 180 -5.02 -32.97 36.77
N THR A 181 -5.20 -34.28 36.92
CA THR A 181 -5.22 -35.22 35.79
C THR A 181 -6.34 -34.89 34.81
N GLY A 182 -6.04 -34.92 33.51
CA GLY A 182 -7.02 -34.69 32.45
C GLY A 182 -7.38 -33.21 32.21
N LEU A 183 -6.84 -32.27 32.98
CA LEU A 183 -7.18 -30.85 32.85
C LEU A 183 -6.88 -30.28 31.46
N ALA A 184 -5.69 -30.57 30.90
CA ALA A 184 -5.34 -30.12 29.56
C ALA A 184 -6.28 -30.67 28.48
N GLN A 185 -6.70 -31.93 28.58
CA GLN A 185 -7.66 -32.51 27.65
C GLN A 185 -9.01 -31.82 27.74
N SER A 186 -9.54 -31.63 28.95
CA SER A 186 -10.81 -30.93 29.16
C SER A 186 -10.79 -29.51 28.58
N VAL A 187 -9.69 -28.77 28.80
CA VAL A 187 -9.53 -27.41 28.25
C VAL A 187 -9.35 -27.45 26.73
N ALA A 188 -8.63 -28.43 26.19
CA ALA A 188 -8.47 -28.62 24.76
C ALA A 188 -9.81 -28.90 24.05
N ASP A 189 -10.68 -29.71 24.66
CA ASP A 189 -12.01 -30.00 24.12
C ASP A 189 -12.86 -28.72 24.08
N GLU A 190 -12.84 -27.90 25.15
CA GLU A 190 -13.52 -26.61 25.16
C GLU A 190 -12.94 -25.62 24.13
N VAL A 191 -11.61 -25.51 24.04
CA VAL A 191 -10.92 -24.66 23.05
C VAL A 191 -11.29 -25.09 21.62
N THR A 192 -11.35 -26.39 21.36
CA THR A 192 -11.80 -26.95 20.08
C THR A 192 -13.26 -26.63 19.79
N SER A 193 -14.15 -26.74 20.77
CA SER A 193 -15.57 -26.39 20.61
C SER A 193 -15.79 -24.90 20.28
N ARG A 194 -14.83 -24.04 20.64
CA ARG A 194 -14.81 -22.60 20.32
C ARG A 194 -14.22 -22.32 18.93
N GLY A 195 -13.86 -23.37 18.19
CA GLY A 195 -13.39 -23.32 16.82
C GLY A 195 -11.88 -23.16 16.65
N PHE A 196 -11.10 -23.19 17.73
CA PHE A 196 -9.65 -23.23 17.65
C PHE A 196 -9.15 -24.58 17.16
N LYS A 197 -7.96 -24.62 16.55
CA LYS A 197 -7.30 -25.87 16.15
C LYS A 197 -6.32 -26.29 17.23
N VAL A 198 -6.66 -27.31 18.01
CA VAL A 198 -5.70 -27.90 18.96
C VAL A 198 -4.79 -28.87 18.21
N GLU A 199 -3.47 -28.68 18.35
CA GLU A 199 -2.46 -29.53 17.72
C GLU A 199 -1.86 -30.55 18.69
N ASP A 200 -1.60 -30.12 19.93
CA ASP A 200 -0.98 -30.95 20.95
C ASP A 200 -1.65 -30.76 22.31
N VAL A 201 -1.70 -31.83 23.10
CA VAL A 201 -2.24 -31.86 24.46
C VAL A 201 -1.31 -32.69 25.33
N ALA A 202 -0.60 -32.03 26.25
CA ALA A 202 0.40 -32.70 27.06
C ALA A 202 0.62 -32.01 28.42
N ASN A 203 1.58 -32.52 29.20
CA ASN A 203 2.19 -31.74 30.27
C ASN A 203 3.19 -30.76 29.68
N ASP A 204 3.42 -29.63 30.36
CA ASP A 204 4.35 -28.60 29.87
C ASP A 204 5.76 -29.17 29.65
N PRO A 205 6.29 -29.14 28.41
CA PRO A 205 7.63 -29.66 28.12
C PRO A 205 8.73 -28.89 28.84
N LEU A 206 8.49 -27.63 29.19
CA LEU A 206 9.44 -26.81 29.94
C LEU A 206 9.42 -27.11 31.45
N ARG A 207 8.53 -28.00 31.91
CA ARG A 207 8.38 -28.42 33.31
C ARG A 207 8.29 -27.22 34.27
N THR A 208 7.62 -26.17 33.84
CA THR A 208 7.41 -24.98 34.68
C THR A 208 6.23 -25.19 35.62
N MET A 209 6.21 -24.45 36.72
CA MET A 209 5.05 -24.34 37.60
C MET A 209 4.38 -22.99 37.37
N THR A 210 3.14 -22.99 36.89
CA THR A 210 2.37 -21.76 36.72
C THR A 210 1.40 -21.59 37.89
N ALA A 211 1.68 -20.62 38.77
CA ALA A 211 0.81 -20.34 39.92
C ALA A 211 -0.48 -19.60 39.54
N GLY A 212 -0.46 -18.80 38.47
CA GLY A 212 -1.62 -18.05 37.98
C GLY A 212 -2.63 -18.90 37.23
N THR A 213 -3.59 -18.25 36.55
CA THR A 213 -4.64 -18.93 35.77
C THR A 213 -4.05 -19.68 34.58
N ALA A 214 -3.30 -18.97 33.73
CA ALA A 214 -2.63 -19.55 32.59
C ALA A 214 -1.51 -18.62 32.09
N VAL A 215 -0.58 -19.17 31.32
CA VAL A 215 0.39 -18.44 30.51
C VAL A 215 0.17 -18.82 29.06
N ILE A 216 0.04 -17.83 28.18
CA ILE A 216 -0.02 -18.05 26.73
C ILE A 216 1.34 -17.68 26.15
N ARG A 217 2.08 -18.68 25.65
CA ARG A 217 3.39 -18.49 25.04
C ARG A 217 3.26 -18.38 23.52
N TYR A 218 3.94 -17.42 22.90
CA TYR A 218 3.78 -17.14 21.47
C TYR A 218 5.00 -16.49 20.84
N GLY A 219 5.19 -16.73 19.54
CA GLY A 219 6.20 -16.05 18.71
C GLY A 219 5.68 -14.77 18.08
N GLU A 220 6.54 -14.04 17.36
CA GLU A 220 6.15 -12.79 16.68
C GLU A 220 5.01 -12.99 15.66
N GLN A 221 4.93 -14.14 15.00
CA GLN A 221 3.85 -14.43 14.06
C GLN A 221 2.53 -14.79 14.76
N GLY A 222 2.59 -15.30 16.00
CA GLY A 222 1.44 -15.77 16.78
C GLY A 222 0.85 -14.74 17.75
N ASP A 223 1.37 -13.52 17.81
CA ASP A 223 0.93 -12.49 18.76
C ASP A 223 -0.57 -12.12 18.65
N LEU A 224 -1.11 -12.02 17.44
CA LEU A 224 -2.55 -11.80 17.23
C LEU A 224 -3.39 -13.02 17.60
N ALA A 225 -2.86 -14.22 17.41
CA ALA A 225 -3.50 -15.47 17.80
C ALA A 225 -3.53 -15.62 19.34
N ALA A 226 -2.43 -15.26 20.01
CA ALA A 226 -2.33 -15.22 21.45
C ALA A 226 -3.27 -14.18 22.06
N ALA A 227 -3.34 -12.98 21.47
CA ALA A 227 -4.27 -11.95 21.91
C ALA A 227 -5.74 -12.39 21.77
N LEU A 228 -6.08 -13.10 20.69
CA LEU A 228 -7.40 -13.69 20.51
C LEU A 228 -7.68 -14.73 21.60
N LEU A 229 -6.78 -15.70 21.79
CA LEU A 229 -6.91 -16.76 22.79
C LEU A 229 -7.02 -16.21 24.22
N ALA A 230 -6.25 -15.17 24.55
CA ALA A 230 -6.31 -14.50 25.85
C ALA A 230 -7.70 -13.93 26.18
N GLY A 231 -8.48 -13.53 25.16
CA GLY A 231 -9.87 -13.11 25.34
C GLY A 231 -10.79 -14.22 25.85
N HIS A 232 -10.40 -15.48 25.71
CA HIS A 232 -11.14 -16.65 26.21
C HIS A 232 -10.63 -17.19 27.55
N VAL A 233 -9.50 -16.66 28.06
CA VAL A 233 -8.85 -17.14 29.28
C VAL A 233 -8.59 -15.96 30.23
N PRO A 234 -9.59 -15.58 31.06
CA PRO A 234 -9.46 -14.44 31.95
C PRO A 234 -8.28 -14.59 32.91
N GLY A 235 -7.42 -13.57 32.99
CA GLY A 235 -6.22 -13.60 33.83
C GLY A 235 -5.04 -14.37 33.25
N ALA A 236 -5.10 -14.81 31.99
CA ALA A 236 -3.94 -15.37 31.31
C ALA A 236 -2.86 -14.30 31.08
N GLN A 237 -1.59 -14.67 31.30
CA GLN A 237 -0.45 -13.82 31.00
C GLN A 237 0.10 -14.13 29.61
N LEU A 238 0.34 -13.08 28.82
CA LEU A 238 0.96 -13.18 27.51
C LEU A 238 2.49 -13.16 27.64
N VAL A 239 3.17 -14.21 27.18
CA VAL A 239 4.63 -14.31 27.17
C VAL A 239 5.14 -14.51 25.75
N LYS A 240 5.87 -13.52 25.24
CA LYS A 240 6.51 -13.63 23.92
C LYS A 240 7.79 -14.46 24.03
N ASP A 241 7.91 -15.50 23.22
CA ASP A 241 9.13 -16.30 23.05
C ASP A 241 9.75 -16.08 21.66
N THR A 242 10.76 -16.89 21.34
CA THR A 242 11.55 -16.77 20.11
C THR A 242 11.11 -17.74 19.02
N ARG A 243 9.94 -18.41 19.12
CA ARG A 243 9.49 -19.33 18.08
C ARG A 243 9.22 -18.59 16.75
N PRO A 244 9.55 -19.19 15.60
CA PRO A 244 9.39 -18.52 14.31
C PRO A 244 7.98 -18.64 13.72
N ASP A 245 7.22 -19.63 14.15
CA ASP A 245 5.88 -19.92 13.65
C ASP A 245 4.78 -19.14 14.41
N ALA A 246 3.52 -19.38 13.99
CA ALA A 246 2.34 -18.72 14.52
C ALA A 246 1.58 -19.58 15.56
N SER A 247 2.14 -20.72 15.99
CA SER A 247 1.54 -21.54 17.04
C SER A 247 1.54 -20.79 18.37
N VAL A 248 0.59 -21.13 19.23
CA VAL A 248 0.50 -20.60 20.59
C VAL A 248 0.35 -21.74 21.59
N ASP A 249 1.02 -21.65 22.72
CA ASP A 249 0.86 -22.62 23.80
C ASP A 249 -0.02 -22.03 24.89
N LEU A 250 -1.12 -22.69 25.22
CA LEU A 250 -1.94 -22.44 26.40
C LEU A 250 -1.43 -23.28 27.56
N VAL A 251 -0.66 -22.67 28.45
CA VAL A 251 -0.08 -23.32 29.62
C VAL A 251 -0.98 -23.07 30.82
N ILE A 252 -1.70 -24.10 31.25
CA ILE A 252 -2.70 -24.04 32.31
C ILE A 252 -2.01 -24.07 33.68
N GLY A 253 -2.33 -23.10 34.52
CA GLY A 253 -1.78 -22.96 35.86
C GLY A 253 -2.72 -23.41 36.98
N ASN A 254 -2.20 -23.44 38.21
CA ASN A 254 -2.90 -24.00 39.38
C ASN A 254 -4.14 -23.18 39.80
N ALA A 255 -4.18 -21.89 39.48
CA ALA A 255 -5.35 -21.05 39.73
C ALA A 255 -6.40 -21.13 38.60
N PHE A 256 -6.20 -21.98 37.58
CA PHE A 256 -7.20 -22.19 36.54
C PHE A 256 -8.50 -22.76 37.12
N SER A 257 -9.61 -22.09 36.80
CA SER A 257 -10.95 -22.51 37.17
C SER A 257 -11.76 -22.92 35.93
N ALA A 258 -11.94 -22.00 35.00
CA ALA A 258 -12.68 -22.21 33.76
C ALA A 258 -12.26 -21.19 32.69
N LEU A 259 -12.61 -21.48 31.45
CA LEU A 259 -12.61 -20.50 30.36
C LEU A 259 -13.77 -19.51 30.52
N THR A 260 -13.71 -18.40 29.78
CA THR A 260 -14.84 -17.45 29.68
C THR A 260 -16.12 -18.21 29.29
N PRO A 261 -17.26 -17.98 29.97
CA PRO A 261 -18.52 -18.63 29.63
C PRO A 261 -18.87 -18.49 28.15
N THR A 262 -19.34 -19.56 27.52
CA THR A 262 -19.60 -19.57 26.06
C THR A 262 -20.59 -18.49 25.63
N ALA A 263 -21.56 -18.14 26.49
CA ALA A 263 -22.52 -17.07 26.23
C ALA A 263 -21.90 -15.66 26.16
N GLU A 264 -20.74 -15.45 26.76
CA GLU A 264 -20.00 -14.19 26.77
C GLU A 264 -18.98 -14.12 25.63
N VAL A 265 -18.78 -15.21 24.89
CA VAL A 265 -17.88 -15.23 23.73
C VAL A 265 -18.55 -14.51 22.57
N PRO A 266 -17.95 -13.42 22.04
CA PRO A 266 -18.47 -12.77 20.86
C PRO A 266 -18.53 -13.75 19.69
N PRO A 267 -19.58 -13.69 18.85
CA PRO A 267 -19.66 -14.55 17.67
C PRO A 267 -18.44 -14.37 16.77
N LEU A 268 -18.03 -15.46 16.11
CA LEU A 268 -16.86 -15.45 15.23
C LEU A 268 -17.02 -14.35 14.16
N PRO A 269 -16.08 -13.40 14.07
CA PRO A 269 -16.17 -12.38 13.04
C PRO A 269 -16.05 -13.03 11.67
N ALA A 270 -16.91 -12.63 10.73
CA ALA A 270 -16.78 -13.07 9.34
C ALA A 270 -15.45 -12.57 8.78
N ARG A 271 -14.72 -13.43 8.06
CA ARG A 271 -13.49 -13.04 7.38
C ARG A 271 -13.82 -12.03 6.28
N PRO A 272 -13.29 -10.80 6.32
CA PRO A 272 -13.44 -9.89 5.20
C PRO A 272 -12.72 -10.46 3.97
N LYS A 273 -13.38 -10.40 2.80
CA LYS A 273 -12.74 -10.73 1.52
C LYS A 273 -11.61 -9.74 1.30
N GLN A 274 -10.38 -10.23 1.15
CA GLN A 274 -9.25 -9.35 0.83
C GLN A 274 -9.37 -8.90 -0.64
N PRO A 275 -9.15 -7.61 -0.93
CA PRO A 275 -9.06 -7.16 -2.31
C PRO A 275 -7.82 -7.78 -2.96
N THR A 276 -7.98 -8.26 -4.20
CA THR A 276 -6.84 -8.72 -4.99
C THR A 276 -5.94 -7.52 -5.28
N PRO A 277 -4.64 -7.57 -4.96
CA PRO A 277 -3.73 -6.47 -5.27
C PRO A 277 -3.65 -6.29 -6.79
N THR A 278 -3.57 -5.04 -7.23
CA THR A 278 -3.47 -4.67 -8.65
C THR A 278 -2.28 -3.74 -8.89
N VAL A 279 -1.81 -3.70 -10.13
CA VAL A 279 -0.83 -2.71 -10.62
C VAL A 279 -1.40 -1.99 -11.83
N ALA A 280 -1.08 -0.70 -11.94
CA ALA A 280 -1.50 0.14 -13.06
C ALA A 280 -0.34 0.28 -14.05
N ARG A 281 -0.46 -0.35 -15.22
CA ARG A 281 0.53 -0.20 -16.29
C ARG A 281 0.41 1.18 -16.90
N PRO A 282 1.52 1.94 -17.01
CA PRO A 282 1.50 3.23 -17.66
C PRO A 282 1.15 3.06 -19.14
N CYS A 283 0.60 4.11 -19.72
CA CYS A 283 0.38 4.18 -21.14
C CYS A 283 1.71 4.18 -21.91
N THR A 284 1.79 3.32 -22.92
CA THR A 284 2.88 3.28 -23.90
C THR A 284 2.61 4.22 -25.05
#